data_AF-A0A519PCC3-F1
#
_entry.id   AF-A0A519PCC3-F1
#
_cell.length_a   1.000
_cell.length_b   1.000
_cell.length_c   1.000
_cell.angle_alpha   90.00
_cell.angle_beta   90.00
_cell.angle_gamma   90.00
#
_symmetry.space_group_name_H-M   'P 1'
#
loop_
_entity.id
_entity.type
_entity.pdbx_description
1 polymer ?
#
loop_
_entity_poly.entity_id
_entity_poly.type
_entity_poly.pdbx_seq_one_letter_code
_entity_poly.pdbx_strand_id
1 'polypeptide(L)' 'LTGGGALLRGLDIEIRDHTGLPVSVADDPLSCVAIGCGRVLEHPRWMKGILDSAL' A
#
# COMPACT_ATOMS: atom_id res chain seq x y z
N LEU A 1 4.00 2.55 4.46
CA LEU A 1 3.47 3.75 3.78
C LEU A 1 3.59 3.56 2.27
N THR A 2 2.56 3.97 1.53
CA THR A 2 2.50 3.95 0.06
C THR A 2 1.88 5.26 -0.43
N GLY A 3 1.84 5.47 -1.75
CA GLY A 3 1.37 6.69 -2.38
C GLY A 3 2.41 7.82 -2.38
N GLY A 4 2.13 8.90 -3.12
CA GLY A 4 3.07 10.03 -3.24
C GLY A 4 3.35 10.75 -1.92
N GLY A 5 2.39 10.78 -1.00
CA GLY A 5 2.58 11.37 0.33
C GLY A 5 3.66 10.66 1.15
N ALA A 6 3.91 9.37 0.92
CA ALA A 6 4.95 8.61 1.62
C ALA A 6 6.37 9.09 1.31
N LEU A 7 6.57 9.89 0.25
CA LEU A 7 7.87 10.47 -0.12
C LEU A 7 8.17 11.78 0.60
N LEU A 8 7.24 12.29 1.41
CA LEU A 8 7.52 13.43 2.27
C LEU A 8 8.60 13.02 3.29
N ARG A 9 9.72 13.76 3.27
CA ARG A 9 10.89 13.46 4.11
C ARG A 9 10.49 13.42 5.59
N GLY A 10 10.78 12.31 6.25
CA GLY A 10 10.56 12.11 7.68
C GLY A 10 9.13 11.77 8.08
N LEU A 11 8.19 11.60 7.13
CA LEU A 11 6.81 11.24 7.48
C LEU A 11 6.72 9.88 8.18
N ASP A 12 7.55 8.93 7.78
CA ASP A 12 7.71 7.63 8.44
C ASP A 12 8.20 7.74 9.88
N ILE A 13 9.15 8.65 10.13
CA ILE A 13 9.68 8.96 11.46
C ILE A 13 8.58 9.56 12.34
N GLU A 14 7.88 10.60 11.86
CA GLU A 14 6.81 11.26 12.62
C GLU A 14 5.71 10.29 13.03
N ILE A 15 5.28 9.41 12.12
CA ILE A 15 4.26 8.39 12.43
C ILE A 15 4.81 7.39 13.45
N ARG A 16 6.06 6.93 13.31
CA ARG A 16 6.69 6.00 14.25
C ARG A 16 6.74 6.60 15.65
N ASP A 17 7.15 7.85 15.78
CA ASP A 17 7.38 8.49 17.08
C ASP A 17 6.06 8.71 17.83
N HIS A 18 4.96 9.02 17.12
CA HIS A 18 3.64 9.19 17.72
C HIS A 18 2.90 7.88 18.01
N THR A 19 3.19 6.81 17.28
CA THR A 19 2.50 5.52 17.42
C THR A 19 3.28 4.48 18.22
N GLY A 20 4.60 4.64 18.34
CA GLY A 20 5.51 3.64 18.90
C GLY A 20 5.65 2.38 18.05
N LEU A 21 5.11 2.36 16.82
CA LEU A 21 5.11 1.20 15.93
C LEU A 21 6.18 1.34 14.84
N PRO A 22 6.79 0.22 14.37
CA PRO A 22 7.63 0.25 13.18
C PRO A 22 6.85 0.75 11.96
N VAL A 23 7.46 1.66 11.21
CA VAL A 23 6.91 2.20 9.97
C VAL A 23 7.89 1.95 8.84
N SER A 24 7.42 1.32 7.76
CA SER A 24 8.22 1.07 6.56
C SER A 24 7.61 1.79 5.36
N VAL A 25 8.43 2.42 4.54
CA VAL A 25 8.03 2.94 3.22
C VAL A 25 8.25 1.85 2.18
N ALA A 26 7.30 1.65 1.27
CA ALA A 26 7.48 0.70 0.17
C ALA A 26 8.58 1.16 -0.80
N ASP A 27 9.26 0.22 -1.48
CA ASP A 27 10.36 0.53 -2.41
C ASP A 27 9.92 1.41 -3.60
N ASP A 28 8.72 1.16 -4.13
CA ASP A 28 8.06 2.02 -5.12
C ASP A 28 6.67 2.41 -4.62
N PRO A 29 6.57 3.45 -3.77
CA PRO A 29 5.31 3.81 -3.13
C PRO A 29 4.32 4.43 -4.14
N LEU A 30 4.80 5.03 -5.24
CA LEU A 30 3.95 5.65 -6.26
C LEU A 30 3.17 4.61 -7.07
N SER A 31 3.81 3.49 -7.40
CA SER A 31 3.20 2.46 -8.25
C SER A 31 2.40 1.42 -7.46
N CYS A 32 2.46 1.42 -6.12
CA CYS A 32 1.84 0.40 -5.26
C CYS A 32 0.37 0.12 -5.59
N VAL A 33 -0.43 1.16 -5.87
CA VAL A 33 -1.85 0.99 -6.21
C VAL A 33 -2.00 0.26 -7.55
N ALA A 34 -1.36 0.75 -8.60
CA ALA A 34 -1.43 0.16 -9.94
C ALA A 34 -0.91 -1.29 -9.95
N ILE A 35 0.23 -1.55 -9.30
CA ILE A 35 0.82 -2.89 -9.20
C ILE A 35 -0.11 -3.83 -8.42
N GLY A 36 -0.69 -3.37 -7.30
CA GLY A 36 -1.63 -4.15 -6.51
C GLY A 36 -2.87 -4.55 -7.32
N CYS A 37 -3.47 -3.60 -8.04
CA CYS A 37 -4.57 -3.87 -8.95
C CYS A 37 -4.18 -4.86 -10.07
N GLY A 38 -3.01 -4.65 -10.70
CA GLY A 38 -2.49 -5.56 -11.73
C GLY A 38 -2.35 -6.99 -11.23
N ARG A 39 -1.82 -7.19 -10.01
CA ARG A 39 -1.70 -8.53 -9.40
C ARG A 39 -3.05 -9.21 -9.21
N VAL A 40 -4.09 -8.47 -8.80
CA VAL A 40 -5.46 -8.98 -8.69
C VAL A 40 -5.99 -9.41 -10.04
N LEU A 41 -5.78 -8.60 -11.09
CA LEU A 41 -6.19 -8.91 -12.46
C LEU A 41 -5.46 -10.13 -13.03
N GLU A 42 -4.18 -10.31 -12.73
CA GLU A 42 -3.36 -11.44 -13.19
C GLU A 42 -3.71 -12.76 -12.48
N HIS A 43 -4.19 -12.69 -11.23
CA HIS A 43 -4.49 -13.84 -10.38
C HIS A 43 -5.96 -13.88 -9.90
N PRO A 44 -6.96 -13.77 -10.79
CA PRO A 44 -8.35 -13.51 -10.42
C PRO A 44 -9.00 -14.67 -9.65
N ARG A 45 -8.54 -15.91 -9.86
CA ARG A 45 -9.03 -17.09 -9.13
C ARG A 45 -8.55 -17.11 -7.68
N TRP A 46 -7.30 -16.70 -7.43
CA TRP A 46 -6.71 -16.67 -6.09
C TRP A 46 -7.22 -15.47 -5.29
N MET A 47 -7.48 -14.36 -5.98
CA MET A 47 -7.88 -13.09 -5.37
C MET A 47 -9.37 -12.77 -5.54
N LYS A 48 -10.21 -13.79 -5.80
CA LYS A 48 -11.62 -13.64 -6.13
C LYS A 48 -12.38 -12.75 -5.14
N GLY A 49 -12.15 -12.96 -3.83
CA GLY A 49 -12.80 -12.19 -2.77
C GLY A 49 -12.42 -10.71 -2.70
N ILE A 50 -11.42 -10.24 -3.46
CA ILE A 50 -11.06 -8.81 -3.55
C ILE A 50 -11.92 -8.09 -4.59
N LEU A 51 -12.33 -8.79 -5.65
CA LEU A 51 -13.17 -8.24 -6.72
C LEU A 51 -14.67 -8.42 -6.44
N ASP A 52 -15.02 -9.30 -5.51
CA ASP A 52 -16.40 -9.49 -5.06
C ASP A 52 -16.91 -8.17 -4.46
N SER A 53 -17.84 -7.54 -5.18
CA SER A 53 -18.46 -6.30 -4.75
C SER A 53 -19.46 -6.64 -3.65
N ALA A 54 -19.22 -6.16 -2.43
CA ALA A 54 -20.25 -6.17 -1.39
C ALA A 54 -21.36 -5.18 -1.80
N LEU A 55 -22.40 -5.73 -2.42
CA LEU A 55 -23.76 -5.21 -2.47
C LEU A 55 -24.71 -6.34 -2.05
#